data_AF-A0A0F9L0U1-F1
#
_entry.id   AF-A0A0F9L0U1-F1
#
_cell.length_a   1.000
_cell.length_b   1.000
_cell.length_c   1.000
_cell.angle_alpha   90.00
_cell.angle_beta   90.00
_cell.angle_gamma   90.00
#
_symmetry.space_group_name_H-M   'P 1'
#
loop_
_entity.id
_entity.type
_entity.pdbx_description
1 polymer ?
#
loop_
_entity_poly.entity_id
_entity_poly.type
_entity_poly.pdbx_seq_one_letter_code
_entity_poly.pdbx_strand_id
1 'polypeptide(L)' 'MEPGDLEEALNAANAIGDDRLQQQSTGRVVPDAFTHGTSAQRIRWFRKGFETGDISQGDTFSAKSL' A
#
# COMPACT_ATOMS: atom_id res chain seq x y z
N MET A 1 12.18 -9.75 14.54
CA MET A 1 11.95 -9.17 13.20
C MET A 1 13.26 -8.59 12.75
N GLU A 2 13.82 -9.20 11.72
CA GLU A 2 15.04 -8.69 11.10
C GLU A 2 14.69 -7.48 10.22
N PRO A 3 15.59 -6.50 10.05
CA PRO A 3 15.34 -5.35 9.17
C PRO A 3 14.92 -5.77 7.75
N GLY A 4 15.39 -6.93 7.28
CA GLY A 4 15.04 -7.51 5.98
C GLY A 4 13.56 -7.91 5.85
N ASP A 5 12.92 -8.41 6.91
CA ASP A 5 11.49 -8.79 6.86
C ASP A 5 10.59 -7.58 6.59
N LEU A 6 10.96 -6.42 7.16
CA LEU A 6 10.21 -5.18 6.97
C LEU A 6 10.37 -4.66 5.53
N GLU A 7 11.58 -4.70 4.98
CA GLU A 7 11.84 -4.32 3.60
C GLU A 7 11.15 -5.24 2.59
N GLU A 8 11.17 -6.55 2.82
CA GLU A 8 10.46 -7.54 2.01
C GLU A 8 8.95 -7.27 2.00
N ALA A 9 8.36 -7.05 3.18
CA ALA A 9 6.93 -6.77 3.30
C ALA A 9 6.55 -5.42 2.69
N LEU A 10 7.40 -4.41 2.79
CA LEU A 10 7.22 -3.12 2.13
C LEU A 10 7.30 -3.24 0.60
N ASN A 11 8.24 -4.04 0.09
CA ASN A 11 8.35 -4.32 -1.34
C ASN A 11 7.11 -5.04 -1.88
N ALA A 12 6.61 -6.03 -1.13
CA ALA A 12 5.36 -6.72 -1.47
C ALA A 12 4.16 -5.74 -1.48
N ALA A 13 4.03 -4.91 -0.45
CA ALA A 13 2.96 -3.91 -0.38
C ALA A 13 3.04 -2.89 -1.54
N ASN A 14 4.25 -2.50 -1.94
CA ASN A 14 4.48 -1.62 -3.08
C ASN A 14 4.07 -2.28 -4.40
N ALA A 15 4.47 -3.55 -4.62
CA ALA A 15 4.19 -4.30 -5.83
C ALA A 15 2.69 -4.54 -6.10
N ILE A 16 1.86 -4.53 -5.05
CA ILE A 16 0.40 -4.77 -5.15
C ILE A 16 -0.38 -3.46 -5.43
N GLY A 17 0.26 -2.30 -5.46
CA GLY A 17 -0.40 -1.04 -5.82
C GLY A 17 -0.85 -1.00 -7.28
N ASP A 18 -2.08 -0.57 -7.55
CA ASP A 18 -2.61 -0.50 -8.92
C ASP A 18 -1.84 0.49 -9.79
N ASP A 19 -1.35 1.58 -9.20
CA ASP A 19 -0.45 2.53 -9.84
C ASP A 19 0.82 1.85 -10.35
N ARG A 20 1.43 0.98 -9.52
CA ARG A 20 2.63 0.25 -9.90
C ARG A 20 2.33 -0.84 -10.93
N LEU A 21 1.25 -1.60 -10.73
CA LEU A 21 0.83 -2.64 -11.66
C LEU A 21 0.48 -2.06 -13.03
N GLN A 22 -0.25 -0.94 -13.07
CA GLN A 22 -0.57 -0.24 -14.32
C GLN A 22 0.68 0.37 -14.96
N GLN A 23 1.56 0.99 -14.17
CA GLN A 23 2.82 1.52 -14.70
C GLN A 23 3.70 0.42 -15.30
N GLN A 24 3.74 -0.77 -14.70
CA GLN A 24 4.48 -1.92 -15.22
C GLN A 24 3.80 -2.57 -16.44
N SER A 25 2.47 -2.59 -16.48
CA SER A 25 1.70 -3.27 -17.53
C SER A 25 1.49 -2.41 -18.78
N THR A 26 1.07 -1.15 -18.60
CA THR A 26 0.65 -0.26 -19.70
C THR A 26 1.46 1.03 -19.77
N GLY A 27 2.33 1.31 -18.78
CA GLY A 27 3.16 2.52 -18.76
C GLY A 27 2.40 3.80 -18.39
N ARG A 28 1.11 3.69 -18.04
CA ARG A 28 0.26 4.80 -17.60
C ARG A 28 -0.59 4.39 -16.41
N VAL A 29 -0.80 5.34 -15.51
CA VAL A 29 -1.63 5.16 -14.32
C VAL A 29 -2.98 5.85 -14.56
N VAL A 30 -4.06 5.10 -14.45
CA VAL A 30 -5.45 5.58 -14.56
C VAL A 30 -6.12 5.41 -13.19
N PRO A 31 -6.30 6.51 -12.43
CA PRO A 31 -6.85 6.46 -11.06
C PRO A 31 -8.25 5.86 -10.98
N ASP A 32 -9.08 6.09 -12.00
CA ASP A 32 -10.46 5.60 -12.08
C ASP A 32 -10.56 4.06 -12.12
N ALA A 33 -9.46 3.37 -12.46
CA ALA A 33 -9.39 1.91 -12.55
C ALA A 33 -8.80 1.25 -11.28
N PHE A 34 -8.62 2.00 -10.19
CA PHE A 34 -8.05 1.44 -8.96
C PHE A 34 -9.04 0.53 -8.24
N THR A 35 -8.59 -0.69 -7.94
CA THR A 35 -9.32 -1.73 -7.19
C THR A 35 -8.68 -2.03 -5.83
N HIS A 36 -7.37 -1.77 -5.70
CA HIS A 36 -6.51 -2.05 -4.56
C HIS A 36 -5.80 -0.79 -4.02
N GLY A 37 -6.03 0.38 -4.63
CA GLY A 37 -5.45 1.66 -4.26
C GLY A 37 -4.00 1.82 -4.74
N THR A 38 -3.38 2.93 -4.38
CA THR A 38 -1.97 3.17 -4.75
C THR A 38 -1.01 2.39 -3.86
N SER A 39 0.17 2.09 -4.41
CA SER A 39 1.32 1.50 -3.72
C SER A 39 1.69 2.33 -2.47
N ALA A 40 1.64 3.66 -2.58
CA ALA A 40 1.90 4.57 -1.47
C ALA A 40 0.88 4.42 -0.33
N GLN A 41 -0.40 4.29 -0.64
CA GLN A 41 -1.44 4.03 0.37
C GLN A 41 -1.18 2.69 1.08
N ARG A 42 -0.84 1.64 0.34
CA ARG A 42 -0.54 0.31 0.92
C ARG A 42 0.67 0.35 1.85
N ILE A 43 1.76 0.99 1.44
CA ILE A 43 2.95 1.19 2.28
C ILE A 43 2.57 1.93 3.57
N ARG A 44 1.79 3.01 3.47
CA ARG A 44 1.36 3.79 4.63
C ARG A 44 0.57 2.96 5.63
N TRP A 45 -0.41 2.19 5.17
CA TRP A 45 -1.23 1.36 6.06
C TRP A 45 -0.45 0.21 6.67
N PHE A 46 0.45 -0.40 5.89
CA PHE A 46 1.35 -1.42 6.39
C PHE A 46 2.28 -0.88 7.50
N ARG A 47 2.93 0.27 7.26
CA ARG A 47 3.75 0.94 8.28
C ARG A 47 2.95 1.29 9.52
N LYS A 48 1.77 1.90 9.34
CA LYS A 48 0.91 2.28 10.47
C LYS A 48 0.54 1.07 11.33
N GLY A 49 0.13 -0.04 10.72
CA GLY A 49 -0.18 -1.28 11.44
C GLY A 49 1.06 -1.90 12.11
N PHE A 50 2.21 -1.86 11.44
CA PHE A 50 3.47 -2.37 11.96
C PHE A 50 4.00 -1.56 13.16
N GLU A 51 3.95 -0.22 13.08
CA GLU A 51 4.42 0.69 14.14
C GLU A 51 3.50 0.69 15.36
N THR A 52 2.18 0.61 15.15
CA THR A 52 1.20 0.65 16.24
C THR A 52 0.90 -0.73 16.82
N GLY A 53 1.14 -1.80 16.07
CA GLY A 53 0.69 -3.15 16.40
C GLY A 53 -0.83 -3.34 16.36
N ASP A 54 -1.57 -2.32 15.92
CA ASP A 54 -3.03 -2.28 15.97
C ASP A 54 -3.62 -2.22 14.55
N ILE A 55 -4.21 -3.34 14.13
CA ILE A 55 -4.84 -3.50 12.82
C ILE A 55 -6.14 -2.66 12.73
N SER A 56 -6.78 -2.35 13.86
CA SER A 56 -8.00 -1.52 13.88
C SER A 56 -7.74 -0.08 13.43
N GLN A 57 -6.48 0.36 13.48
CA GLN A 57 -6.03 1.64 12.95
C GLN A 57 -5.94 1.68 11.42
N GLY A 58 -6.10 0.53 10.75
CA GLY A 58 -6.06 0.33 9.31
C GLY A 58 -7.41 0.52 8.60
N ASP A 59 -8.33 1.31 9.15
CA ASP A 59 -9.58 1.64 8.47
C ASP A 59 -9.32 2.62 7.31
N THR A 60 -9.09 2.04 6.13
CA THR A 60 -8.88 2.76 4.87
C THR A 60 -10.11 3.51 4.39
N PHE A 61 -11.32 3.15 4.83
CA PHE A 61 -12.58 3.72 4.36
C PHE A 61 -13.05 4.89 5.23
N SER A 62 -12.77 4.85 6.53
CA SER A 62 -13.02 5.98 7.45
C SER A 62 -11.93 7.05 7.43
N ALA A 63 -10.83 6.81 6.72
CA ALA A 63 -9.80 7.81 6.47
C ALA A 63 -10.35 8.92 5.55
N LYS A 64 -11.02 9.91 6.15
CA LYS A 64 -11.67 11.07 5.51
C LYS A 64 -10.76 11.94 4.62
N SER A 65 -9.49 11.59 4.46
CA SER A 65 -8.53 12.29 3.61
C SER A 65 -7.49 11.27 3.14
N LEU A 66 -7.61 10.84 1.90
CA LEU A 66 -6.61 10.07 1.16
C LEU A 66 -6.17 10.89 -0.06
#